data_AF-A0A950EL43-F1
#
_entry.id   AF-A0A950EL43-F1
#
_cell.length_a   1.000
_cell.length_b   1.000
_cell.length_c   1.000
_cell.angle_alpha   90.00
_cell.angle_beta   90.00
_cell.angle_gamma   90.00
#
_symmetry.space_group_name_H-M   'P 1'
#
loop_
_entity.id
_entity.type
_entity.pdbx_description
1 polymer ?
#
loop_
_entity_poly.entity_id
_entity_poly.type
_entity_poly.pdbx_seq_one_letter_code
_entity_poly.pdbx_strand_id
1 'polypeptide(L)'
;MSDFQARMHEWRGLPAMALQLPGGDSALIALQGAQLLSWVSGGRERLFVSPRAAHDGHTPIRGGIPVCFPQFNQRGPLVKHGFARCMAWSGKPEDAQPVEGG
;
A
#
# COMPACT_ATOMS: atom_id res chain seq x y z
N MET A 1 15.48 -22.41 1.10
CA MET A 1 15.97 -21.22 0.36
C MET A 1 14.82 -20.23 0.32
N SER A 2 15.10 -18.98 0.69
CA SER A 2 14.09 -17.95 0.99
C SER A 2 13.57 -17.32 -0.30
N ASP A 3 12.41 -17.75 -0.78
CA ASP A 3 11.78 -17.08 -1.92
C ASP A 3 10.82 -16.01 -1.41
N PHE A 4 11.41 -14.87 -1.03
CA PHE A 4 10.67 -13.62 -1.05
C PHE A 4 10.15 -13.39 -2.46
N GLN A 5 8.87 -13.05 -2.60
CA GLN A 5 8.26 -12.77 -3.89
C GLN A 5 7.62 -11.39 -3.85
N ALA A 6 8.02 -10.53 -4.78
CA ALA A 6 7.30 -9.33 -5.15
C ALA A 6 6.73 -9.52 -6.55
N ARG A 7 5.49 -9.06 -6.78
CA ARG A 7 4.87 -9.08 -8.10
C ARG A 7 3.85 -7.98 -8.26
N MET A 8 3.67 -7.54 -9.50
CA MET A 8 2.52 -6.72 -9.85
C MET A 8 1.23 -7.53 -9.66
N HIS A 9 0.20 -6.85 -9.19
CA HIS A 9 -1.12 -7.37 -8.91
C HIS A 9 -2.17 -6.33 -9.28
N GLU A 10 -3.43 -6.75 -9.34
CA GLU A 10 -4.56 -5.84 -9.52
C GLU A 10 -5.47 -5.97 -8.30
N TRP A 11 -5.74 -4.84 -7.64
CA TRP A 11 -6.68 -4.76 -6.54
C TRP A 11 -7.90 -3.94 -6.96
N ARG A 12 -9.02 -4.62 -7.18
CA ARG A 12 -10.30 -4.00 -7.54
C ARG A 12 -10.19 -3.03 -8.73
N GLY A 13 -9.47 -3.41 -9.78
CA GLY A 13 -9.22 -2.56 -10.96
C GLY A 13 -8.03 -1.62 -10.84
N LEU A 14 -7.38 -1.50 -9.67
CA LEU A 14 -6.23 -0.63 -9.47
C LEU A 14 -4.90 -1.39 -9.49
N PRO A 15 -3.85 -0.84 -10.11
CA PRO A 15 -2.51 -1.40 -10.03
C PRO A 15 -2.02 -1.49 -8.58
N ALA A 16 -1.47 -2.64 -8.21
CA ALA A 16 -0.94 -2.93 -6.90
C ALA A 16 0.33 -3.79 -6.97
N MET A 17 1.06 -3.86 -5.87
CA MET A 17 2.18 -4.76 -5.67
C MET A 17 1.85 -5.71 -4.52
N ALA A 18 1.95 -7.01 -4.78
CA ALA A 18 1.82 -8.05 -3.76
C ALA A 18 3.21 -8.53 -3.34
N LEU A 19 3.44 -8.60 -2.04
CA LEU A 19 4.65 -9.12 -1.41
C LEU A 19 4.31 -10.37 -0.62
N GLN A 20 5.17 -11.38 -0.70
CA GLN A 20 5.06 -12.62 0.05
C GLN A 20 6.42 -12.98 0.66
N LEU A 21 6.44 -13.17 1.97
CA LEU A 21 7.60 -13.67 2.70
C LEU A 21 7.59 -15.21 2.70
N PRO A 22 8.78 -15.85 2.82
CA PRO A 22 8.87 -17.31 2.92
C PRO A 22 8.08 -17.90 4.09
N GLY A 23 7.91 -17.14 5.17
CA GLY A 23 7.14 -17.54 6.37
C GLY A 23 5.62 -17.50 6.20
N GLY A 24 5.10 -17.17 5.01
CA GLY A 24 3.67 -17.07 4.76
C GLY A 24 3.07 -15.67 5.01
N ASP A 25 3.77 -14.81 5.73
CA ASP A 25 3.41 -13.40 5.89
C ASP A 25 3.39 -12.67 4.54
N SER A 26 2.40 -11.80 4.33
CA SER A 26 2.18 -11.15 3.03
C SER A 26 1.68 -9.73 3.18
N ALA A 27 1.87 -8.93 2.12
CA ALA A 27 1.43 -7.55 2.06
C ALA A 27 0.90 -7.20 0.67
N LEU A 28 -0.05 -6.27 0.61
CA LEU A 28 -0.58 -5.73 -0.64
C LEU A 28 -0.53 -4.20 -0.61
N ILE A 29 0.11 -3.59 -1.60
CA ILE A 29 0.32 -2.15 -1.71
C ILE A 29 -0.37 -1.64 -2.96
N ALA A 30 -1.30 -0.70 -2.85
CA ALA A 30 -1.83 0.00 -4.02
C ALA A 30 -0.77 0.96 -4.57
N LEU A 31 -0.60 1.01 -5.90
CA LEU A 31 0.26 2.04 -6.50
C LEU A 31 -0.35 3.44 -6.38
N GLN A 32 -1.67 3.56 -6.22
CA GLN A 32 -2.27 4.82 -5.78
C GLN A 32 -1.85 5.10 -4.33
N GLY A 33 -1.12 6.18 -4.12
CA GLY A 33 -0.67 6.65 -2.82
C GLY A 33 0.42 5.81 -2.16
N ALA A 34 0.98 4.81 -2.87
CA ALA A 34 1.83 3.76 -2.28
C ALA A 34 1.21 3.18 -0.99
N GLN A 35 -0.11 2.98 -1.01
CA GLN A 35 -0.88 2.72 0.20
C GLN A 35 -0.89 1.23 0.54
N LEU A 36 -0.36 0.85 1.70
CA LEU A 36 -0.45 -0.51 2.21
C LEU A 36 -1.91 -0.83 2.56
N LEU A 37 -2.49 -1.82 1.87
CA LEU A 37 -3.89 -2.22 1.96
C LEU A 37 -4.09 -3.43 2.87
N SER A 38 -3.19 -4.40 2.79
CA SER A 38 -3.27 -5.65 3.55
C SER A 38 -1.90 -5.96 4.11
N TRP A 39 -1.89 -6.49 5.33
CA TRP A 39 -0.73 -7.12 5.93
C TRP A 39 -1.19 -8.34 6.70
N VAL A 40 -0.95 -9.52 6.14
CA VAL A 40 -1.21 -10.79 6.81
C VAL A 40 0.06 -11.19 7.54
N SER A 41 -0.01 -11.30 8.87
CA SER A 41 1.10 -11.78 9.68
C SER A 41 0.63 -12.82 10.68
N GLY A 42 1.32 -13.97 10.72
CA GLY A 42 0.91 -15.12 11.53
C GLY A 42 -0.49 -15.62 11.15
N GLY A 43 -0.80 -15.63 9.85
CA GLY A 43 -2.10 -16.08 9.31
C GLY A 43 -3.28 -15.15 9.58
N ARG A 44 -3.05 -13.93 10.09
CA ARG A 44 -4.12 -12.98 10.43
C ARG A 44 -3.88 -11.62 9.78
N GLU A 45 -4.93 -11.09 9.16
CA GLU A 45 -4.97 -9.71 8.64
C GLU A 45 -4.83 -8.70 9.79
N ARG A 46 -3.96 -7.71 9.59
CA ARG A 46 -3.60 -6.67 10.56
C ARG A 46 -4.22 -5.32 10.23
N LEU A 47 -4.67 -5.12 8.99
CA LEU A 47 -5.19 -3.86 8.49
C LEU A 47 -6.67 -3.96 8.14
N PHE A 48 -7.39 -2.89 8.41
CA PHE A 48 -8.76 -2.73 7.95
C PHE A 48 -8.77 -1.86 6.68
N VAL A 49 -9.38 -2.36 5.62
CA VAL A 49 -9.78 -1.55 4.45
C VAL A 49 -11.29 -1.55 4.34
N SER A 50 -11.86 -0.35 4.19
CA SER A 50 -13.30 -0.20 4.10
C SER A 50 -13.84 -0.91 2.85
N PRO A 51 -14.93 -1.67 2.95
CA PRO A 51 -15.62 -2.22 1.79
C PRO A 51 -16.07 -1.14 0.80
N ARG A 52 -16.30 0.09 1.30
CA ARG A 52 -16.71 1.30 0.57
C ARG A 52 -15.53 2.20 0.17
N ALA A 53 -14.30 1.70 0.17
CA ALA A 53 -13.18 2.43 -0.43
C ALA A 53 -13.48 2.70 -1.91
N ALA A 54 -13.03 3.84 -2.42
CA ALA A 54 -13.06 4.14 -3.84
C ALA A 54 -11.93 3.40 -4.56
N HIS A 55 -12.15 3.04 -5.84
CA HIS A 55 -11.19 2.32 -6.70
C HIS A 55 -11.05 3.05 -8.05
N ASP A 56 -11.08 4.38 -8.02
CA ASP A 56 -11.09 5.25 -9.20
C ASP A 56 -9.70 5.82 -9.55
N GLY A 57 -8.67 5.43 -8.80
CA GLY A 57 -7.27 5.80 -9.04
C GLY A 57 -6.88 7.19 -8.54
N HIS A 58 -7.80 7.97 -7.95
CA HIS A 58 -7.52 9.35 -7.52
C HIS A 58 -8.16 9.73 -6.18
N THR A 59 -9.30 9.16 -5.81
CA THR A 59 -9.93 9.36 -4.51
C THR A 59 -9.16 8.61 -3.41
N PRO A 60 -8.80 9.22 -2.26
CA PRO A 60 -8.09 8.53 -1.19
C PRO A 60 -8.75 7.21 -0.76
N ILE A 61 -7.95 6.14 -0.76
CA ILE A 61 -8.42 4.82 -0.32
C ILE A 61 -8.67 4.85 1.19
N ARG A 62 -9.84 4.36 1.63
CA ARG A 62 -10.27 4.38 3.03
C ARG A 62 -9.82 3.11 3.77
N GLY A 63 -8.81 3.24 4.62
CA GLY A 63 -8.25 2.15 5.44
C GLY A 63 -6.77 1.92 5.12
N GLY A 64 -6.20 0.81 5.58
CA GLY A 64 -4.77 0.54 5.39
C GLY A 64 -3.87 1.60 6.03
N ILE A 65 -2.75 1.93 5.38
CA ILE A 65 -1.79 2.95 5.85
C ILE A 65 -1.63 4.07 4.80
N PRO A 66 -2.39 5.18 4.91
CA PRO A 66 -2.30 6.30 3.97
C PRO A 66 -1.10 7.22 4.25
N VAL A 67 -0.35 7.60 3.21
CA VAL A 67 0.72 8.60 3.30
C VAL A 67 0.14 10.02 3.32
N CYS A 68 0.32 10.73 4.44
CA CYS A 68 -0.08 12.13 4.58
C CYS A 68 1.11 13.05 4.27
N PHE A 69 1.20 13.56 3.03
CA PHE A 69 2.32 14.39 2.59
C PHE A 69 1.90 15.36 1.47
N PRO A 70 2.45 16.60 1.44
CA PRO A 70 3.42 17.19 2.39
C PRO A 70 2.77 17.85 3.62
N GLN A 71 1.47 17.65 3.84
CA GLN A 71 0.74 18.30 4.92
C GLN A 71 0.00 17.28 5.78
N PHE A 72 0.06 17.43 7.10
CA PHE A 72 -0.81 16.69 8.01
C PHE A 72 -2.04 17.52 8.39
N ASN A 73 -3.23 16.91 8.28
CA ASN A 73 -4.51 17.58 8.52
C ASN A 73 -4.64 18.87 7.67
N GLN A 74 -5.31 19.90 8.18
CA GLN A 74 -5.44 21.23 7.58
C GLN A 74 -4.37 22.20 8.11
N ARG A 75 -3.18 21.71 8.48
CA ARG A 75 -2.09 22.53 9.03
C ARG A 75 -1.25 23.19 7.92
N GLY A 76 -1.92 23.83 6.96
CA GLY A 76 -1.28 24.53 5.85
C GLY A 76 -2.25 24.80 4.69
N PRO A 77 -1.76 25.38 3.58
CA PRO A 77 -2.60 25.86 2.48
C PRO A 77 -3.08 24.73 1.55
N LEU A 78 -2.59 23.50 1.71
CA LEU A 78 -2.91 22.39 0.83
C LEU A 78 -4.17 21.65 1.29
N VAL A 79 -4.65 20.75 0.43
CA VAL A 79 -5.75 19.84 0.77
C VAL A 79 -5.46 19.05 2.04
N LYS A 80 -6.52 18.65 2.75
CA LYS A 80 -6.40 17.90 4.01
C LYS A 80 -5.60 16.61 3.81
N HIS A 81 -4.52 16.47 4.58
CA HIS A 81 -3.53 15.38 4.51
C HIS A 81 -2.62 15.39 3.26
N GLY A 82 -2.52 16.52 2.56
CA GLY A 82 -1.75 16.63 1.34
C GLY A 82 -2.31 15.76 0.21
N PHE A 83 -1.54 15.66 -0.89
CA PHE A 83 -2.00 15.04 -2.13
C PHE A 83 -1.35 13.67 -2.40
N ALA A 84 -0.29 13.29 -1.67
CA ALA A 84 0.51 12.10 -1.98
C ALA A 84 -0.32 10.81 -2.08
N ARG A 85 -1.29 10.61 -1.16
CA ARG A 85 -2.21 9.45 -1.16
C ARG A 85 -3.19 9.38 -2.34
N CYS A 86 -3.29 10.44 -3.14
CA CYS A 86 -4.14 10.50 -4.33
C CYS A 86 -3.35 10.26 -5.62
N MET A 87 -2.01 10.35 -5.57
CA MET A 87 -1.18 10.26 -6.75
C MET A 87 -0.93 8.81 -7.15
N ALA A 88 -0.68 8.56 -8.43
CA ALA A 88 -0.08 7.30 -8.87
C ALA A 88 1.42 7.30 -8.53
N TRP A 89 1.87 6.24 -7.86
CA TRP A 89 3.28 5.99 -7.58
C TRP A 89 3.80 4.91 -8.52
N SER A 90 5.10 4.94 -8.78
CA SER A 90 5.81 3.88 -9.51
C SER A 90 6.66 3.09 -8.54
N GLY A 91 6.58 1.76 -8.64
CA GLY A 91 7.50 0.83 -7.99
C GLY A 91 7.52 -0.44 -8.79
N LYS A 92 8.67 -1.10 -8.87
CA LYS A 92 8.80 -2.35 -9.61
C LYS A 92 9.13 -3.50 -8.67
N PRO A 93 8.67 -4.74 -8.97
CA PRO A 93 8.98 -5.89 -8.15
C PRO A 93 10.47 -6.10 -7.88
N GLU A 94 11.32 -5.80 -8.86
CA GLU A 94 12.79 -5.90 -8.74
C GLU A 94 13.40 -4.93 -7.70
N ASP A 95 12.72 -3.83 -7.41
CA ASP A 95 13.15 -2.85 -6.40
C ASP A 95 12.90 -3.36 -4.98
N ALA A 96 12.01 -4.35 -4.80
CA ALA A 96 11.68 -4.91 -3.51
C ALA A 96 12.73 -5.95 -3.10
N GLN A 97 13.46 -5.66 -2.04
CA GLN A 97 14.48 -6.54 -1.47
C GLN A 97 14.13 -6.83 -0.01
N PRO A 98 14.22 -8.09 0.46
CA PRO A 98 14.14 -8.37 1.88
C PRO A 98 15.31 -7.66 2.59
N VAL A 99 15.03 -7.00 3.71
CA VAL A 99 16.10 -6.43 4.55
C VAL A 99 16.74 -7.60 5.31
N GLU A 100 18.04 -7.84 5.08
CA GLU A 100 18.77 -8.86 5.85
C GLU A 100 18.93 -8.40 7.32
N GLY A 101 18.44 -9.21 8.27
CA GLY A 101 18.77 -9.08 9.70
C GLY A 101 17.79 -8.31 10.59
N GLY A 102 16.52 -8.74 10.65
CA GLY A 102 15.55 -8.32 11.68
C GLY A 102 15.36 -9.36 12.77
#